data_AF-A0A9W4N7U0-F1
#
_entry.id   AF-A0A9W4N7U0-F1
#
_cell.length_a   1.000
_cell.length_b   1.000
_cell.length_c   1.000
_cell.angle_alpha   90.00
_cell.angle_beta   90.00
_cell.angle_gamma   90.00
#
_symmetry.space_group_name_H-M   'P 1'
#
loop_
_entity.id
_entity.type
_entity.pdbx_description
1 polymer ?
#
loop_
_entity_poly.entity_id
_entity_poly.type
_entity_poly.pdbx_seq_one_letter_code
_entity_poly.pdbx_strand_id
1 'polypeptide(L)'
;MSIEITPLAQADIPGAVECVQQAFADDPYFRWAFDDPSKFNVERNAASLAAHFQYGISCGCPISVAKLTRAPSDDKRDADIRLPPGSVVGVAWWYSPQAPSLPQTWTVWAQDWILSFRQLMNNILFLGRGGLNVHRYRVWKQVQQNAHDLIWQDPRGYYFCNVVGVSSQARGMGVGKKLMADVIDKADRENMPCYLESSKGYPNVKIYEKMGFELIKEIECVDGGDICKLYCMIRSPQSKA
;
A
#
# COMPACT_ATOMS: atom_id res chain seq x y z
N MET A 1 13.87 -21.78 -1.71
CA MET A 1 12.52 -21.32 -1.26
C MET A 1 11.61 -20.91 -2.43
N SER A 2 10.28 -21.01 -2.28
CA SER A 2 9.28 -20.53 -3.26
C SER A 2 8.30 -19.54 -2.62
N ILE A 3 7.86 -18.55 -3.40
CA ILE A 3 6.91 -17.51 -3.00
C ILE A 3 5.72 -17.59 -3.92
N GLU A 4 4.53 -17.65 -3.33
CA GLU A 4 3.25 -17.66 -4.02
C GLU A 4 2.55 -16.31 -3.81
N ILE A 5 1.97 -15.77 -4.87
CA ILE A 5 1.13 -14.57 -4.81
C ILE A 5 -0.32 -15.02 -4.86
N THR A 6 -1.11 -14.66 -3.86
CA THR A 6 -2.54 -14.96 -3.81
C THR A 6 -3.32 -13.68 -3.50
N PRO A 7 -4.60 -13.58 -3.91
CA PRO A 7 -5.49 -12.55 -3.37
C PRO A 7 -5.52 -12.60 -1.83
N LEU A 8 -5.68 -11.45 -1.19
CA LEU A 8 -5.81 -11.35 0.26
C LEU A 8 -7.09 -12.06 0.72
N ALA A 9 -6.97 -13.08 1.55
CA ALA A 9 -8.10 -13.70 2.24
C ALA A 9 -8.26 -13.13 3.66
N GLN A 10 -9.44 -13.31 4.26
CA GLN A 10 -9.71 -12.86 5.63
C GLN A 10 -8.71 -13.41 6.67
N ALA A 11 -8.26 -14.66 6.47
CA ALA A 11 -7.27 -15.32 7.33
C ALA A 11 -5.86 -14.71 7.22
N ASP A 12 -5.57 -13.98 6.14
CA ASP A 12 -4.26 -13.39 5.87
C ASP A 12 -4.09 -12.01 6.53
N ILE A 13 -5.19 -11.39 6.97
CA ILE A 13 -5.19 -10.02 7.50
C ILE A 13 -4.17 -9.82 8.64
N PRO A 14 -4.07 -10.70 9.66
CA PRO A 14 -3.08 -10.50 10.71
C PRO A 14 -1.64 -10.44 10.17
N GLY A 15 -1.27 -11.36 9.27
CA GLY A 15 0.06 -11.39 8.66
C GLY A 15 0.30 -10.22 7.70
N ALA A 16 -0.73 -9.79 6.97
CA ALA A 16 -0.65 -8.61 6.10
C ALA A 16 -0.44 -7.32 6.91
N VAL A 17 -1.15 -7.16 8.03
CA VAL A 17 -0.99 -6.04 8.96
C VAL A 17 0.42 -6.02 9.54
N GLU A 18 0.91 -7.16 10.04
CA GLU A 18 2.28 -7.26 10.57
C GLU A 18 3.32 -6.89 9.50
N CYS A 19 3.18 -7.44 8.29
CA CYS A 19 4.09 -7.17 7.18
C CYS A 19 4.11 -5.68 6.81
N VAL A 20 2.95 -5.02 6.73
CA VAL A 20 2.87 -3.58 6.42
C VAL A 20 3.51 -2.77 7.55
N GLN A 21 3.19 -3.04 8.81
CA GLN A 21 3.78 -2.29 9.93
C GLN A 21 5.31 -2.39 9.95
N GLN A 22 5.86 -3.59 9.72
CA GLN A 22 7.30 -3.79 9.65
C GLN A 22 7.92 -3.12 8.42
N ALA A 23 7.27 -3.19 7.26
CA ALA A 23 7.78 -2.58 6.03
C ALA A 23 7.81 -1.05 6.09
N PHE A 24 6.85 -0.43 6.80
CA PHE A 24 6.68 1.01 6.90
C PHE A 24 7.29 1.62 8.18
N ALA A 25 7.83 0.83 9.10
CA ALA A 25 8.43 1.33 10.35
C ALA A 25 9.52 2.41 10.12
N ASP A 26 10.31 2.25 9.05
CA ASP A 26 11.36 3.19 8.64
C ASP A 26 10.94 4.03 7.43
N ASP A 27 9.65 4.23 7.22
CA ASP A 27 9.16 5.01 6.10
C ASP A 27 9.12 6.52 6.42
N PRO A 28 9.68 7.39 5.55
CA PRO A 28 9.69 8.83 5.77
C PRO A 28 8.29 9.43 5.96
N TYR A 29 7.32 8.98 5.16
CA TYR A 29 5.94 9.44 5.31
C TYR A 29 5.35 8.96 6.63
N PHE A 30 5.57 7.69 6.98
CA PHE A 30 5.06 7.14 8.24
C PHE A 30 5.62 7.88 9.45
N ARG A 31 6.95 8.11 9.50
CA ARG A 31 7.60 8.87 10.57
C ARG A 31 7.19 10.35 10.59
N TRP A 32 6.86 10.92 9.45
CA TRP A 32 6.34 12.29 9.39
C TRP A 32 4.90 12.36 9.92
N ALA A 33 4.04 11.40 9.57
CA ALA A 33 2.65 11.35 10.01
C ALA A 33 2.47 10.91 11.48
N PHE A 34 3.37 10.07 11.98
CA PHE A 34 3.48 9.62 13.37
C PHE A 34 4.79 10.17 13.96
N ASP A 35 4.79 11.48 14.19
CA ASP A 35 5.95 12.29 14.54
C ASP A 35 6.49 12.07 15.96
N ASP A 36 5.65 11.57 16.87
CA ASP A 36 6.02 11.26 18.26
C ASP A 36 5.97 9.73 18.51
N PRO A 37 7.13 9.04 18.52
CA PRO A 37 7.21 7.60 18.77
C PRO A 37 6.62 7.16 20.11
N SER A 38 6.62 8.03 21.13
CA SER A 38 6.08 7.70 22.46
C SER A 38 4.56 7.64 22.48
N LYS A 39 3.91 8.32 21.52
CA LYS A 39 2.45 8.30 21.34
C LYS A 39 1.99 7.23 20.36
N PHE A 40 2.92 6.59 19.65
CA PHE A 40 2.57 5.59 18.65
C PHE A 40 2.04 4.32 19.33
N ASN A 41 0.79 3.97 19.03
CA ASN A 41 0.17 2.76 19.52
C ASN A 41 0.09 1.72 18.39
N VAL A 42 0.97 0.71 18.47
CA VAL A 42 1.10 -0.37 17.49
C VAL A 42 -0.21 -1.16 17.35
N GLU A 43 -0.88 -1.47 18.46
CA GLU A 43 -2.14 -2.25 18.44
C GLU A 43 -3.27 -1.46 17.79
N ARG A 44 -3.37 -0.16 18.08
CA ARG A 44 -4.34 0.74 17.43
C ARG A 44 -4.08 0.80 15.93
N ASN A 45 -2.82 0.98 15.52
CA ASN A 45 -2.45 1.02 14.12
C ASN A 45 -2.78 -0.31 13.41
N ALA A 46 -2.48 -1.44 14.07
CA ALA A 46 -2.85 -2.77 13.59
C ALA A 46 -4.37 -2.93 13.40
N ALA A 47 -5.16 -2.52 14.38
CA ALA A 47 -6.63 -2.54 14.30
C ALA A 47 -7.17 -1.64 13.18
N SER A 48 -6.55 -0.48 12.97
CA SER A 48 -6.91 0.43 11.87
C SER A 48 -6.60 -0.19 10.51
N LEU A 49 -5.40 -0.76 10.32
CA LEU A 49 -5.01 -1.45 9.09
C LEU A 49 -5.90 -2.67 8.81
N ALA A 50 -6.21 -3.46 9.83
CA ALA A 50 -7.11 -4.61 9.71
C ALA A 50 -8.50 -4.18 9.21
N ALA A 51 -9.05 -3.08 9.73
CA ALA A 51 -10.33 -2.55 9.28
C ALA A 51 -10.28 -2.09 7.81
N HIS A 52 -9.17 -1.51 7.36
CA HIS A 52 -8.96 -1.10 5.97
C HIS A 52 -8.80 -2.31 5.02
N PHE A 53 -8.12 -3.37 5.44
CA PHE A 53 -8.06 -4.60 4.66
C PHE A 53 -9.43 -5.27 4.51
N GLN A 54 -10.20 -5.33 5.59
CA GLN A 54 -11.58 -5.82 5.53
C GLN A 54 -12.45 -4.98 4.59
N TYR A 55 -12.30 -3.65 4.64
CA TYR A 55 -12.95 -2.76 3.69
C TYR A 55 -12.53 -3.08 2.25
N GLY A 56 -11.23 -3.23 1.99
CA GLY A 56 -10.70 -3.52 0.66
C GLY A 56 -11.23 -4.84 0.09
N ILE A 57 -11.30 -5.90 0.91
CA ILE A 57 -11.93 -7.17 0.53
C ILE A 57 -13.41 -6.96 0.18
N SER A 58 -14.17 -6.27 1.05
CA SER A 58 -15.61 -6.02 0.83
C SER A 58 -15.90 -5.16 -0.39
N CYS A 59 -15.00 -4.24 -0.74
CA CYS A 59 -15.13 -3.35 -1.89
C CYS A 59 -14.53 -3.95 -3.19
N GLY A 60 -13.98 -5.17 -3.14
CA GLY A 60 -13.36 -5.81 -4.30
C GLY A 60 -12.10 -5.10 -4.79
N CYS A 61 -11.37 -4.42 -3.90
CA CYS A 61 -10.08 -3.83 -4.24
C CYS A 61 -9.07 -4.93 -4.60
N PRO A 62 -8.22 -4.73 -5.62
CA PRO A 62 -7.13 -5.66 -5.91
C PRO A 62 -6.09 -5.62 -4.78
N ILE A 63 -6.14 -6.61 -3.89
CA ILE A 63 -5.17 -6.79 -2.79
C ILE A 63 -4.55 -8.17 -2.92
N SER A 64 -3.24 -8.22 -3.04
CA SER A 64 -2.47 -9.45 -3.20
C SER A 64 -1.44 -9.55 -2.08
N VAL A 65 -1.27 -10.77 -1.57
CA VAL A 65 -0.27 -11.12 -0.55
C VAL A 65 0.73 -12.11 -1.11
N ALA A 66 1.99 -11.95 -0.69
CA ALA A 66 3.05 -12.88 -0.99
C ALA A 66 3.24 -13.82 0.21
N LYS A 67 3.06 -15.12 0.01
CA LYS A 67 3.21 -16.14 1.04
C LYS A 67 4.42 -17.02 0.78
N LEU A 68 5.12 -17.39 1.84
CA LEU A 68 6.21 -18.35 1.76
C LEU A 68 5.63 -19.77 1.63
N THR A 69 5.93 -20.50 0.56
CA THR A 69 5.35 -21.86 0.36
C THR A 69 6.26 -23.00 0.76
N ARG A 70 7.57 -22.76 0.88
CA ARG A 70 8.54 -23.78 1.32
C ARG A 70 9.48 -23.20 2.37
N ALA A 71 9.63 -23.91 3.47
CA ALA A 71 10.67 -23.66 4.47
C ALA A 71 12.07 -23.74 3.81
N PRO A 72 13.09 -23.08 4.36
CA PRO A 72 14.45 -23.19 3.85
C PRO A 72 14.86 -24.67 3.74
N SER A 73 15.38 -25.09 2.58
CA SER A 73 16.11 -26.36 2.49
C SER A 73 17.48 -26.17 3.14
N ASP A 74 18.09 -27.24 3.68
CA ASP A 74 19.44 -27.30 4.30
C ASP A 74 20.61 -26.83 3.38
N ASP A 75 20.32 -26.20 2.25
CA ASP A 75 21.28 -25.61 1.35
C ASP A 75 21.67 -24.21 1.84
N LYS A 76 22.98 -23.98 2.03
CA LYS A 76 23.60 -22.88 2.79
C LYS A 76 23.23 -21.43 2.40
N ARG A 77 22.35 -21.22 1.40
CA ARG A 77 21.88 -19.89 0.95
C ARG A 77 20.56 -19.45 1.56
N ASP A 78 19.81 -20.37 2.16
CA ASP A 78 18.43 -20.14 2.62
C ASP A 78 18.31 -19.96 4.17
N ALA A 79 19.43 -19.99 4.91
CA ALA A 79 19.48 -20.06 6.38
C ALA A 79 19.00 -18.79 7.14
N ASP A 80 18.75 -17.67 6.45
CA ASP A 80 18.46 -16.38 7.09
C ASP A 80 16.96 -16.07 7.27
N ILE A 81 16.05 -16.85 6.67
CA ILE A 81 14.59 -16.63 6.80
C ILE A 81 14.00 -17.56 7.85
N ARG A 82 13.63 -17.00 9.01
CA ARG A 82 13.11 -17.74 10.18
C ARG A 82 11.58 -17.78 10.23
N LEU A 83 10.90 -17.60 9.09
CA LEU A 83 9.44 -17.57 9.03
C LEU A 83 8.87 -18.93 8.64
N PRO A 84 7.78 -19.38 9.28
CA PRO A 84 7.13 -20.64 8.90
C PRO A 84 6.51 -20.55 7.49
N PRO A 85 6.31 -21.70 6.81
CA PRO A 85 5.47 -21.76 5.62
C PRO A 85 4.08 -21.18 5.87
N GLY A 86 3.54 -20.46 4.90
CA GLY A 86 2.28 -19.72 5.00
C GLY A 86 2.42 -18.29 5.50
N SER A 87 3.57 -17.89 6.06
CA SER A 87 3.79 -16.51 6.49
C SER A 87 3.66 -15.52 5.33
N VAL A 88 2.92 -14.44 5.58
CA VAL A 88 2.82 -13.30 4.67
C VAL A 88 4.11 -12.49 4.74
N VAL A 89 4.82 -12.39 3.63
CA VAL A 89 6.10 -11.68 3.51
C VAL A 89 6.04 -10.44 2.61
N GLY A 90 4.87 -10.18 2.03
CA GLY A 90 4.63 -8.98 1.25
C GLY A 90 3.14 -8.75 1.00
N VAL A 91 2.78 -7.49 0.78
CA VAL A 91 1.41 -7.05 0.51
C VAL A 91 1.46 -5.97 -0.57
N ALA A 92 0.55 -6.04 -1.53
CA ALA A 92 0.24 -4.94 -2.44
C ALA A 92 -1.27 -4.70 -2.45
N TRP A 93 -1.67 -3.45 -2.22
CA TRP A 93 -3.04 -3.00 -2.24
C TRP A 93 -3.19 -1.89 -3.27
N TRP A 94 -4.06 -2.16 -4.24
CA TRP A 94 -4.43 -1.25 -5.30
C TRP A 94 -5.90 -0.85 -5.22
N TYR A 95 -6.24 0.28 -5.82
CA TYR A 95 -7.60 0.63 -6.21
C TYR A 95 -7.74 0.49 -7.72
N SER A 96 -8.88 -0.06 -8.15
CA SER A 96 -9.23 -0.18 -9.57
C SER A 96 -9.60 1.20 -10.15
N PRO A 97 -9.47 1.40 -11.47
CA PRO A 97 -9.96 2.59 -12.13
C PRO A 97 -11.44 2.83 -11.85
N GLN A 98 -11.79 4.05 -11.48
CA GLN A 98 -13.16 4.48 -11.28
C GLN A 98 -13.38 5.79 -12.02
N ALA A 99 -14.17 5.81 -13.08
CA ALA A 99 -14.48 7.07 -13.76
C ALA A 99 -15.18 8.04 -12.77
N PRO A 100 -14.77 9.32 -12.68
CA PRO A 100 -15.36 10.28 -11.73
C PRO A 100 -16.86 10.51 -11.95
N SER A 101 -17.34 10.24 -13.16
CA SER A 101 -18.75 10.34 -13.55
C SER A 101 -19.61 9.19 -13.04
N LEU A 102 -19.01 8.07 -12.63
CA LEU A 102 -19.76 6.92 -12.13
C LEU A 102 -20.16 7.15 -10.67
N PRO A 103 -21.45 7.04 -10.33
CA PRO A 103 -21.88 7.13 -8.94
C PRO A 103 -21.30 5.97 -8.15
N GLN A 104 -20.94 6.25 -6.90
CA GLN A 104 -20.52 5.23 -5.96
C GLN A 104 -21.63 4.18 -5.81
N THR A 105 -21.25 2.91 -5.81
CA THR A 105 -22.20 1.83 -5.56
C THR A 105 -22.66 1.85 -4.10
N TRP A 106 -23.91 1.45 -3.85
CA TRP A 106 -24.45 1.39 -2.49
C TRP A 106 -23.63 0.48 -1.57
N THR A 107 -23.02 -0.57 -2.11
CA THR A 107 -22.14 -1.47 -1.37
C THR A 107 -20.90 -0.73 -0.85
N VAL A 108 -20.20 0.03 -1.70
CA VAL A 108 -19.02 0.80 -1.28
C VAL A 108 -19.44 1.90 -0.30
N TRP A 109 -20.56 2.57 -0.54
CA TRP A 109 -21.11 3.56 0.40
C TRP A 109 -21.36 2.95 1.79
N ALA A 110 -21.99 1.78 1.86
CA ALA A 110 -22.24 1.10 3.14
C ALA A 110 -20.92 0.68 3.81
N GLN A 111 -19.94 0.22 3.03
CA GLN A 111 -18.61 -0.12 3.56
C GLN A 111 -17.85 1.12 4.08
N ASP A 112 -18.03 2.30 3.49
CA ASP A 112 -17.43 3.55 3.99
C ASP A 112 -18.00 3.90 5.37
N TRP A 113 -19.30 3.72 5.59
CA TRP A 113 -19.93 3.89 6.89
C TRP A 113 -19.43 2.87 7.91
N ILE A 114 -19.32 1.60 7.52
CA ILE A 114 -18.78 0.53 8.38
C ILE A 114 -17.33 0.83 8.76
N LEU A 115 -16.50 1.26 7.80
CA LEU A 115 -15.13 1.64 8.05
C LEU A 115 -15.06 2.83 9.01
N SER A 116 -15.86 3.87 8.77
CA SER A 116 -15.94 5.05 9.64
C SER A 116 -16.34 4.68 11.06
N PHE A 117 -17.33 3.80 11.21
CA PHE A 117 -17.76 3.27 12.51
C PHE A 117 -16.65 2.47 13.19
N ARG A 118 -15.95 1.58 12.47
CA ARG A 118 -14.79 0.83 13.01
C ARG A 118 -13.67 1.76 13.45
N GLN A 119 -13.35 2.80 12.68
CA GLN A 119 -12.34 3.79 13.06
C GLN A 119 -12.78 4.58 14.30
N LEU A 120 -14.07 4.92 14.42
CA LEU A 120 -14.61 5.55 15.63
C LEU A 120 -14.48 4.63 16.85
N MET A 121 -14.86 3.36 16.71
CA MET A 121 -14.73 2.37 17.79
C MET A 121 -13.27 2.16 18.20
N ASN A 122 -12.35 2.08 17.25
CA ASN A 122 -10.92 2.04 17.53
C ASN A 122 -10.45 3.29 18.30
N ASN A 123 -10.95 4.48 17.93
CA ASN A 123 -10.59 5.70 18.66
C ASN A 123 -11.08 5.68 20.11
N ILE A 124 -12.26 5.10 20.37
CA ILE A 124 -12.79 4.93 21.73
C ILE A 124 -11.97 3.88 22.49
N LEU A 125 -11.76 2.71 21.90
CA LEU A 125 -11.07 1.57 22.53
C LEU A 125 -9.62 1.91 22.91
N PHE A 126 -8.91 2.61 22.03
CA PHE A 126 -7.51 2.97 22.23
C PHE A 126 -7.31 4.40 22.75
N LEU A 127 -8.39 5.05 23.22
CA LEU A 127 -8.37 6.41 23.80
C LEU A 127 -7.69 7.46 22.91
N GLY A 128 -7.84 7.34 21.59
CA GLY A 128 -7.27 8.27 20.61
C GLY A 128 -6.89 7.63 19.28
N ARG A 129 -6.11 8.35 18.49
CA ARG A 129 -5.73 7.94 17.12
C ARG A 129 -4.40 7.18 17.04
N GLY A 130 -3.88 6.72 18.18
CA GLY A 130 -2.62 5.97 18.27
C GLY A 130 -1.39 6.73 17.77
N GLY A 131 -1.32 8.03 18.08
CA GLY A 131 -0.18 8.88 17.72
C GLY A 131 -0.26 9.55 16.36
N LEU A 132 -1.32 9.32 15.57
CA LEU A 132 -1.48 9.97 14.26
C LEU A 132 -1.65 11.50 14.41
N ASN A 133 -0.76 12.27 13.78
CA ASN A 133 -0.89 13.70 13.67
C ASN A 133 -1.95 14.05 12.59
N VAL A 134 -3.14 14.46 13.05
CA VAL A 134 -4.28 14.72 12.17
C VAL A 134 -4.05 15.92 11.24
N HIS A 135 -3.26 16.91 11.68
CA HIS A 135 -2.93 18.05 10.84
C HIS A 135 -2.10 17.59 9.63
N ARG A 136 -1.00 16.87 9.89
CA ARG A 136 -0.14 16.28 8.85
C ARG A 136 -0.90 15.33 7.93
N TYR A 137 -1.78 14.50 8.49
CA TYR A 137 -2.66 13.63 7.71
C TYR A 137 -3.54 14.42 6.72
N ARG A 138 -4.11 15.57 7.14
CA ARG A 138 -4.91 16.43 6.27
C ARG A 138 -4.05 17.11 5.19
N VAL A 139 -2.87 17.60 5.55
CA VAL A 139 -1.91 18.17 4.58
C VAL A 139 -1.59 17.14 3.50
N TRP A 140 -1.23 15.92 3.89
CA TRP A 140 -0.99 14.84 2.95
C TRP A 140 -2.19 14.56 2.06
N LYS A 141 -3.41 14.45 2.63
CA LYS A 141 -4.62 14.22 1.83
C LYS A 141 -4.90 15.33 0.82
N GLN A 142 -4.63 16.58 1.18
CA GLN A 142 -4.77 17.69 0.24
C GLN A 142 -3.73 17.62 -0.89
N VAL A 143 -2.47 17.33 -0.55
CA VAL A 143 -1.38 17.23 -1.52
C VAL A 143 -1.57 16.04 -2.46
N GLN A 144 -2.03 14.90 -1.93
CA GLN A 144 -2.43 13.71 -2.69
C GLN A 144 -3.60 14.05 -3.64
N GLN A 145 -4.66 14.71 -3.16
CA GLN A 145 -5.79 15.10 -4.02
C GLN A 145 -5.33 16.00 -5.18
N ASN A 146 -4.49 17.00 -4.90
CA ASN A 146 -3.96 17.89 -5.93
C ASN A 146 -3.10 17.13 -6.97
N ALA A 147 -2.36 16.10 -6.54
CA ALA A 147 -1.60 15.24 -7.44
C ALA A 147 -2.53 14.37 -8.30
N HIS A 148 -3.56 13.78 -7.70
CA HIS A 148 -4.60 13.05 -8.44
C HIS A 148 -5.28 13.96 -9.48
N ASP A 149 -5.70 15.17 -9.13
CA ASP A 149 -6.37 16.09 -10.06
C ASP A 149 -5.47 16.48 -11.26
N LEU A 150 -4.15 16.56 -11.06
CA LEU A 150 -3.18 16.88 -12.10
C LEU A 150 -2.87 15.68 -13.02
N ILE A 151 -2.80 14.48 -12.43
CA ILE A 151 -2.36 13.26 -13.10
C ILE A 151 -3.53 12.52 -13.75
N TRP A 152 -4.75 12.71 -13.24
CA TRP A 152 -5.95 12.10 -13.76
C TRP A 152 -6.34 12.68 -15.11
N GLN A 153 -5.74 12.14 -16.18
CA GLN A 153 -6.01 12.56 -17.55
C GLN A 153 -6.96 11.60 -18.29
N ASP A 154 -6.97 10.30 -17.94
CA ASP A 154 -7.86 9.33 -18.56
C ASP A 154 -9.26 9.36 -17.88
N PRO A 155 -10.35 9.62 -18.61
CA PRO A 155 -11.69 9.68 -18.04
C PRO A 155 -12.16 8.36 -17.42
N ARG A 156 -11.53 7.23 -17.78
CA ARG A 156 -11.80 5.89 -17.21
C ARG A 156 -11.13 5.69 -15.85
N GLY A 157 -10.15 6.53 -15.49
CA GLY A 157 -9.35 6.43 -14.28
C GLY A 157 -8.02 5.68 -14.49
N TYR A 158 -7.43 5.22 -13.39
CA TYR A 158 -6.18 4.47 -13.36
C TYR A 158 -6.17 3.48 -12.21
N TYR A 159 -5.31 2.48 -12.30
CA TYR A 159 -4.96 1.63 -11.16
C TYR A 159 -4.08 2.41 -10.20
N PHE A 160 -4.49 2.57 -8.95
CA PHE A 160 -3.71 3.31 -7.95
C PHE A 160 -3.11 2.37 -6.90
N CYS A 161 -1.79 2.29 -6.82
CA CYS A 161 -1.09 1.53 -5.78
C CYS A 161 -1.07 2.33 -4.48
N ASN A 162 -1.98 1.98 -3.56
CA ASN A 162 -2.11 2.65 -2.27
C ASN A 162 -1.04 2.18 -1.27
N VAL A 163 -0.75 0.87 -1.24
CA VAL A 163 0.24 0.28 -0.33
C VAL A 163 1.00 -0.80 -1.06
N VAL A 164 2.32 -0.75 -0.99
CA VAL A 164 3.18 -1.89 -1.31
C VAL A 164 4.25 -2.02 -0.24
N GLY A 165 4.31 -3.18 0.40
CA GLY A 165 5.22 -3.47 1.50
C GLY A 165 5.79 -4.87 1.38
N VAL A 166 7.10 -5.02 1.61
CA VAL A 166 7.78 -6.31 1.61
C VAL A 166 8.58 -6.42 2.90
N SER A 167 8.44 -7.54 3.60
CA SER A 167 9.20 -7.84 4.81
C SER A 167 10.70 -7.78 4.52
N SER A 168 11.47 -7.25 5.48
CA SER A 168 12.93 -7.19 5.39
C SER A 168 13.55 -8.57 5.18
N GLN A 169 12.94 -9.62 5.75
CA GLN A 169 13.38 -11.01 5.63
C GLN A 169 13.23 -11.56 4.21
N ALA A 170 12.37 -10.98 3.37
CA ALA A 170 12.14 -11.43 1.99
C ALA A 170 12.69 -10.45 0.93
N ARG A 171 13.55 -9.50 1.34
CA ARG A 171 14.23 -8.59 0.41
C ARG A 171 15.16 -9.34 -0.53
N GLY A 172 15.33 -8.85 -1.75
CA GLY A 172 16.18 -9.48 -2.77
C GLY A 172 15.56 -10.69 -3.47
N MET A 173 14.46 -11.26 -2.96
CA MET A 173 13.77 -12.41 -3.57
C MET A 173 12.80 -12.04 -4.72
N GLY A 174 12.78 -10.77 -5.13
CA GLY A 174 11.89 -10.28 -6.19
C GLY A 174 10.41 -10.18 -5.80
N VAL A 175 10.07 -10.23 -4.51
CA VAL A 175 8.67 -10.21 -4.01
C VAL A 175 7.89 -9.00 -4.49
N GLY A 176 8.46 -7.80 -4.32
CA GLY A 176 7.81 -6.56 -4.74
C GLY A 176 7.49 -6.56 -6.24
N LYS A 177 8.42 -7.04 -7.09
CA LYS A 177 8.19 -7.16 -8.53
C LYS A 177 7.04 -8.12 -8.83
N LYS A 178 6.97 -9.28 -8.16
CA LYS A 178 5.88 -10.26 -8.35
C LYS A 178 4.53 -9.71 -7.92
N LEU A 179 4.47 -9.00 -6.78
CA LEU A 179 3.26 -8.35 -6.29
C LEU A 179 2.73 -7.27 -7.23
N MET A 180 3.63 -6.40 -7.73
CA MET A 180 3.25 -5.34 -8.67
C MET A 180 2.82 -5.91 -10.03
N ALA A 181 3.47 -6.98 -10.50
CA ALA A 181 3.19 -7.60 -11.79
C ALA A 181 1.72 -8.06 -11.92
N ASP A 182 1.10 -8.55 -10.84
CA ASP A 182 -0.29 -9.02 -10.84
C ASP A 182 -1.28 -7.95 -11.34
N VAL A 183 -1.15 -6.71 -10.84
CA VAL A 183 -2.00 -5.59 -11.25
C VAL A 183 -1.48 -4.92 -12.52
N ILE A 184 -0.17 -4.81 -12.71
CA ILE A 184 0.42 -4.23 -13.93
C ILE A 184 0.03 -5.04 -15.18
N ASP A 185 0.14 -6.38 -15.13
CA ASP A 185 -0.25 -7.24 -16.24
C ASP A 185 -1.75 -7.15 -16.54
N LYS A 186 -2.57 -6.93 -15.50
CA LYS A 186 -4.01 -6.68 -15.66
C LYS A 186 -4.27 -5.33 -16.32
N ALA A 187 -3.62 -4.27 -15.85
CA ALA A 187 -3.73 -2.94 -16.40
C ALA A 187 -3.30 -2.89 -17.88
N ASP A 188 -2.25 -3.61 -18.25
CA ASP A 188 -1.82 -3.76 -19.65
C ASP A 188 -2.89 -4.43 -20.51
N ARG A 189 -3.49 -5.54 -20.03
CA ARG A 189 -4.59 -6.22 -20.73
C ARG A 189 -5.83 -5.33 -20.90
N GLU A 190 -6.10 -4.47 -19.93
CA GLU A 190 -7.25 -3.56 -19.94
C GLU A 190 -6.95 -2.21 -20.61
N ASN A 191 -5.71 -2.01 -21.07
CA ASN A 191 -5.22 -0.75 -21.62
C ASN A 191 -5.48 0.44 -20.68
N MET A 192 -5.11 0.26 -19.40
CA MET A 192 -5.30 1.22 -18.32
C MET A 192 -3.96 1.67 -17.73
N PRO A 193 -3.81 2.98 -17.40
CA PRO A 193 -2.62 3.45 -16.72
C PRO A 193 -2.56 2.98 -15.26
N CYS A 194 -1.34 2.90 -14.72
CA CYS A 194 -1.07 2.68 -13.31
C CYS A 194 -0.43 3.93 -12.70
N TYR A 195 -0.79 4.25 -11.46
CA TYR A 195 -0.26 5.36 -10.68
C TYR A 195 0.19 4.88 -9.30
N LEU A 196 1.30 5.42 -8.80
CA LEU A 196 1.78 5.18 -7.45
C LEU A 196 2.42 6.44 -6.86
N GLU A 197 2.48 6.45 -5.52
CA GLU A 197 3.19 7.45 -4.74
C GLU A 197 4.24 6.75 -3.88
N SER A 198 5.51 7.14 -4.03
CA SER A 198 6.56 6.63 -3.15
C SER A 198 7.05 7.70 -2.20
N SER A 199 7.20 7.38 -0.92
CA SER A 199 7.79 8.25 0.11
C SER A 199 9.32 8.12 0.21
N LYS A 200 9.94 7.28 -0.64
CA LYS A 200 11.39 7.09 -0.72
C LYS A 200 11.86 7.30 -2.15
N GLY A 201 12.87 8.14 -2.34
CA GLY A 201 13.50 8.36 -3.64
C GLY A 201 14.34 7.13 -4.05
N TYR A 202 15.58 7.06 -3.58
CA TYR A 202 16.45 5.90 -3.81
C TYR A 202 16.29 4.84 -2.70
N PRO A 203 16.18 3.53 -3.01
CA PRO A 203 16.23 2.91 -4.34
C PRO A 203 14.85 2.72 -5.02
N ASN A 204 13.75 3.10 -4.37
CA ASN A 204 12.38 2.77 -4.81
C ASN A 204 12.01 3.33 -6.19
N VAL A 205 12.29 4.61 -6.46
CA VAL A 205 12.01 5.25 -7.76
C VAL A 205 12.68 4.45 -8.90
N LYS A 206 13.96 4.09 -8.75
CA LYS A 206 14.67 3.26 -9.75
C LYS A 206 14.09 1.87 -9.92
N ILE A 207 13.51 1.30 -8.86
CA ILE A 207 12.83 -0.01 -8.95
C ILE A 207 11.57 0.14 -9.80
N TYR A 208 10.78 1.19 -9.59
CA TYR A 208 9.57 1.46 -10.35
C TYR A 208 9.86 1.88 -11.80
N GLU A 209 10.93 2.64 -12.04
CA GLU A 209 11.42 2.96 -13.40
C GLU A 209 11.69 1.69 -14.21
N LYS A 210 12.35 0.70 -13.60
CA LYS A 210 12.57 -0.61 -14.24
C LYS A 210 11.28 -1.40 -14.50
N MET A 211 10.18 -1.04 -13.86
CA MET A 211 8.84 -1.60 -14.11
C MET A 211 8.06 -0.79 -15.16
N GLY A 212 8.66 0.26 -15.73
CA GLY A 212 8.04 1.12 -16.74
C GLY A 212 7.28 2.33 -16.16
N PHE A 213 7.45 2.65 -14.88
CA PHE A 213 6.92 3.89 -14.32
C PHE A 213 7.84 5.07 -14.63
N GLU A 214 7.25 6.22 -14.87
CA GLU A 214 7.94 7.49 -15.10
C GLU A 214 7.62 8.44 -13.95
N LEU A 215 8.64 9.13 -13.44
CA LEU A 215 8.45 10.16 -12.43
C LEU A 215 7.80 11.38 -13.09
N ILE A 216 6.60 11.73 -12.63
CA ILE A 216 5.88 12.91 -13.14
C ILE A 216 6.14 14.13 -12.28
N LYS A 217 6.14 13.96 -10.95
CA LYS A 217 6.27 15.07 -10.02
C LYS A 217 6.80 14.62 -8.67
N GLU A 218 7.59 15.48 -8.06
CA GLU A 218 7.88 15.43 -6.63
C GLU A 218 6.94 16.40 -5.92
N ILE A 219 6.21 15.89 -4.92
CA ILE A 219 5.33 16.69 -4.07
C ILE A 219 5.91 16.74 -2.66
N GLU A 220 5.82 17.91 -2.03
CA GLU A 220 6.34 18.13 -0.70
C GLU A 220 5.17 18.36 0.27
N CYS A 221 5.05 17.48 1.26
CA CYS A 221 4.17 17.65 2.40
C CYS A 221 4.94 18.44 3.47
N VAL A 222 4.62 19.72 3.62
CA VAL A 222 5.30 20.64 4.53
C VAL A 222 4.45 20.87 5.77
N ASP A 223 5.05 20.71 6.95
CA ASP A 223 4.47 21.13 8.23
C ASP A 223 5.56 21.77 9.10
N GLY A 224 5.50 23.09 9.22
CA GLY A 224 6.56 23.87 9.87
C GLY A 224 7.91 23.71 9.16
N GLY A 225 8.91 23.18 9.87
CA GLY A 225 10.25 22.90 9.34
C GLY A 225 10.43 21.49 8.77
N ASP A 226 9.45 20.60 8.96
CA ASP A 226 9.55 19.20 8.52
C ASP A 226 8.93 19.03 7.13
N ILE A 227 9.67 18.37 6.24
CA ILE A 227 9.26 18.12 4.86
C ILE A 227 9.28 16.62 4.58
N CYS A 228 8.13 16.07 4.17
CA CYS A 228 8.03 14.73 3.62
C CYS A 228 7.84 14.82 2.10
N LYS A 229 8.79 14.26 1.33
CA LYS A 229 8.71 14.19 -0.13
C LYS A 229 7.98 12.92 -0.57
N LEU A 230 7.06 13.06 -1.52
CA LEU A 230 6.50 11.94 -2.26
C LEU A 230 6.83 12.07 -3.75
N TYR A 231 7.12 10.93 -4.36
CA TYR A 231 7.46 10.78 -5.76
C TYR A 231 6.25 10.17 -6.47
N CYS A 232 5.54 11.00 -7.23
CA CYS A 232 4.36 10.63 -8.00
C CYS A 232 4.81 10.02 -9.34
N MET A 233 4.50 8.76 -9.55
CA MET A 233 4.94 8.04 -10.75
C MET A 233 3.76 7.41 -11.49
N ILE A 234 3.75 7.53 -12.81
CA ILE A 234 2.73 6.94 -13.68
C ILE A 234 3.35 5.93 -14.63
N ARG A 235 2.60 4.91 -15.00
CA ARG A 235 2.97 3.96 -16.04
C ARG A 235 1.84 3.88 -17.06
N SER A 236 2.15 4.18 -18.30
CA SER A 236 1.26 3.94 -19.45
C SER A 236 1.12 2.43 -19.70
N PRO A 237 -0.05 1.94 -20.16
CA PRO A 237 -0.22 0.55 -20.51
C PRO A 237 0.72 0.16 -21.65
N GLN A 238 1.35 -1.01 -21.54
CA GLN A 238 2.24 -1.55 -22.54
C GLN A 238 1.53 -2.68 -23.29
N SER A 239 1.36 -2.52 -24.61
CA SER A 239 0.92 -3.63 -25.44
C SER A 239 2.02 -4.69 -25.46
N LYS A 240 1.71 -5.90 -24.99
CA LYS A 240 2.56 -7.07 -25.27
C LYS A 240 2.45 -7.33 -26.78
N ALA A 241 3.51 -6.95 -27.52
CA ALA A 241 3.66 -7.27 -28.93
C ALA A 241 3.70 -8.78 -29.16
#